data_AF-A0A929G6H5-F1
#
_entry.id   AF-A0A929G6H5-F1
#
_cell.length_a   1.000
_cell.length_b   1.000
_cell.length_c   1.000
_cell.angle_alpha   90.00
_cell.angle_beta   90.00
_cell.angle_gamma   90.00
#
_symmetry.space_group_name_H-M   'P 1'
#
loop_
_entity.id
_entity.type
_entity.pdbx_description
1 polymer ?
#
loop_
_entity_poly.entity_id
_entity_poly.type
_entity_poly.pdbx_seq_one_letter_code
_entity_poly.pdbx_strand_id
1 'polypeptide(L)'
;MDRLFNRHGDGRAVCVAADHGYMSDVTPNVVNLHPITEAVIRGGVDGILLSPGQAMRLAPYFQGRNGPALIVRADWMNMPRLGTSNVANAVPQRLLIHQKVVTAQQALDLGASAITIYLFLGYNDRVEKTGIEVCARFVRECHRVGLPCIIEPLAYGGQVTGANVVEILTLGARMAVEIGADALKIPYTGDVESFQNLVAVAGVPVLVLGGARSDNERDALELFAEGLEAGGSGCLMGRNVTKSPDPQNMVAQLCGIAHQNWSVDRALRTETWDYLRLKVHPAKCTGCQLCVVACVASHDSGDYGTRLSRLRIDPGVKHGQYKVMFCTLCKKCLDVCPTDALRWHGQSGAVELLVDQCTACDECVKICPTGVIVHSDEGIQIASGDNLDWYPVVCDLCAGEPECAIICPTGAIFVAERKELA
;
A
#
# COMPACT_ATOMS: atom_id res chain seq x y z
N MET A 1 17.06 1.29 -11.04
CA MET A 1 15.97 2.00 -10.32
C MET A 1 14.60 1.60 -10.86
N ASP A 2 14.40 1.58 -12.18
CA ASP A 2 13.10 1.23 -12.80
C ASP A 2 12.54 -0.14 -12.41
N ARG A 3 13.40 -1.16 -12.25
CA ARG A 3 12.96 -2.48 -11.77
C ARG A 3 12.35 -2.44 -10.36
N LEU A 4 12.72 -1.43 -9.56
CA LEU A 4 12.20 -1.25 -8.20
C LEU A 4 10.96 -0.35 -8.20
N PHE A 5 11.05 0.85 -8.76
CA PHE A 5 10.01 1.89 -8.62
C PHE A 5 9.08 2.05 -9.82
N ASN A 6 9.44 1.53 -11.00
CA ASN A 6 8.65 1.73 -12.22
C ASN A 6 8.07 0.43 -12.77
N ARG A 7 7.93 -0.59 -11.91
CA ARG A 7 7.38 -1.88 -12.30
C ARG A 7 5.90 -1.79 -12.70
N HIS A 8 5.15 -0.93 -12.01
CA HIS A 8 3.70 -0.74 -12.20
C HIS A 8 3.35 0.59 -12.87
N GLY A 9 4.34 1.42 -13.23
CA GLY A 9 4.13 2.73 -13.86
C GLY A 9 3.76 3.87 -12.90
N ASP A 10 3.81 3.64 -11.59
CA ASP A 10 3.34 4.57 -10.55
C ASP A 10 4.47 5.21 -9.73
N GLY A 11 5.73 4.86 -10.00
CA GLY A 11 6.89 5.39 -9.27
C GLY A 11 7.05 4.83 -7.85
N ARG A 12 6.32 3.77 -7.47
CA ARG A 12 6.28 3.23 -6.11
C ARG A 12 6.89 1.82 -6.03
N ALA A 13 7.35 1.44 -4.85
CA ALA A 13 7.86 0.09 -4.57
C ALA A 13 7.47 -0.43 -3.18
N VAL A 14 6.86 -1.61 -3.11
CA VAL A 14 6.63 -2.35 -1.86
C VAL A 14 7.74 -3.39 -1.68
N CYS A 15 8.67 -3.10 -0.76
CA CYS A 15 9.82 -3.97 -0.49
C CYS A 15 9.79 -4.55 0.94
N VAL A 16 10.36 -5.75 1.11
CA VAL A 16 10.44 -6.44 2.41
C VAL A 16 11.89 -6.62 2.85
N ALA A 17 12.21 -6.27 4.10
CA ALA A 17 13.51 -6.51 4.75
C ALA A 17 13.56 -7.83 5.51
N ALA A 18 14.41 -8.75 5.04
CA ALA A 18 14.63 -10.06 5.63
C ALA A 18 16.12 -10.32 5.99
N ASP A 19 16.83 -9.26 6.36
CA ASP A 19 18.26 -9.27 6.69
C ASP A 19 18.57 -9.23 8.20
N HIS A 20 17.56 -9.11 9.07
CA HIS A 20 17.72 -8.97 10.53
C HIS A 20 18.48 -10.11 11.21
N GLY A 21 18.42 -11.33 10.65
CA GLY A 21 19.20 -12.47 11.14
C GLY A 21 20.71 -12.28 11.00
N TYR A 22 21.13 -11.28 10.23
CA TYR A 22 22.53 -10.89 10.10
C TYR A 22 23.06 -10.16 11.34
N MET A 23 22.18 -9.59 12.17
CA MET A 23 22.57 -8.70 13.27
C MET A 23 21.96 -9.10 14.62
N SER A 24 20.67 -9.42 14.69
CA SER A 24 19.96 -9.39 15.97
C SER A 24 18.73 -10.29 16.11
N ASP A 25 18.26 -10.94 15.05
CA ASP A 25 16.99 -11.67 15.10
C ASP A 25 17.14 -13.15 14.77
N VAL A 26 16.83 -14.00 15.74
CA VAL A 26 16.87 -15.46 15.62
C VAL A 26 15.48 -16.08 15.77
N THR A 27 14.41 -15.29 15.58
CA THR A 27 13.04 -15.83 15.57
C THR A 27 12.86 -16.81 14.42
N PRO A 28 11.96 -17.82 14.56
CA PRO A 28 11.80 -18.87 13.55
C PRO A 28 11.57 -18.35 12.13
N ASN A 29 10.79 -17.27 12.00
CA ASN A 29 10.46 -16.64 10.71
C ASN A 29 11.64 -15.89 10.07
N VAL A 30 12.69 -15.59 10.83
CA VAL A 30 13.93 -14.98 10.30
C VAL A 30 15.02 -16.03 10.07
N VAL A 31 14.98 -17.14 10.82
CA VAL A 31 15.90 -18.28 10.64
C VAL A 31 15.55 -19.08 9.39
N ASN A 32 14.27 -19.38 9.16
CA ASN A 32 13.81 -20.06 7.96
C ASN A 32 13.09 -19.08 7.02
N LEU A 33 13.86 -18.48 6.11
CA LEU A 33 13.35 -17.48 5.18
C LEU A 33 12.63 -18.05 3.95
N HIS A 34 12.72 -19.36 3.66
CA HIS A 34 12.08 -19.95 2.48
C HIS A 34 10.55 -19.72 2.47
N PRO A 35 9.80 -20.10 3.53
CA PRO A 35 8.35 -19.89 3.56
C PRO A 35 7.97 -18.41 3.52
N ILE A 36 8.74 -17.54 4.20
CA ILE A 36 8.51 -16.11 4.19
C ILE A 36 8.71 -15.53 2.79
N THR A 37 9.79 -15.92 2.10
CA THR A 37 10.10 -15.47 0.74
C THR A 37 9.00 -15.88 -0.23
N GLU A 38 8.51 -17.11 -0.14
CA GLU A 38 7.39 -17.60 -0.94
C GLU A 38 6.09 -16.82 -0.66
N ALA A 39 5.77 -16.59 0.61
CA ALA A 39 4.57 -15.86 1.01
C ALA A 39 4.58 -14.42 0.47
N VAL A 40 5.67 -13.68 0.65
CA VAL A 40 5.76 -12.29 0.18
C VAL A 40 5.77 -12.18 -1.34
N ILE A 41 6.35 -13.15 -2.06
CA ILE A 41 6.28 -13.22 -3.52
C ILE A 41 4.85 -13.45 -3.99
N ARG A 42 4.11 -14.37 -3.35
CA ARG A 42 2.68 -14.58 -3.65
C ARG A 42 1.83 -13.35 -3.35
N GLY A 43 2.23 -12.56 -2.34
CA GLY A 43 1.60 -11.28 -2.01
C GLY A 43 1.86 -10.17 -3.03
N GLY A 44 2.80 -10.36 -3.97
CA GLY A 44 3.09 -9.40 -5.04
C GLY A 44 4.25 -8.45 -4.77
N VAL A 45 5.15 -8.76 -3.83
CA VAL A 45 6.28 -7.89 -3.46
C VAL A 45 7.12 -7.45 -4.67
N ASP A 46 7.58 -6.19 -4.65
CA ASP A 46 8.44 -5.63 -5.71
C ASP A 46 9.90 -5.96 -5.49
N GLY A 47 10.36 -5.94 -4.23
CA GLY A 47 11.75 -6.18 -3.89
C GLY A 47 11.94 -6.80 -2.51
N ILE A 48 13.00 -7.58 -2.36
CA ILE A 48 13.35 -8.22 -1.09
C ILE A 48 14.80 -7.89 -0.75
N LEU A 49 14.99 -7.33 0.43
CA LEU A 49 16.30 -7.07 1.00
C LEU A 49 16.79 -8.27 1.82
N LEU A 50 17.98 -8.76 1.46
CA LEU A 50 18.63 -9.90 2.09
C LEU A 50 20.07 -9.59 2.49
N SER A 51 20.55 -10.32 3.49
CA SER A 51 21.98 -10.40 3.76
C SER A 51 22.70 -11.20 2.65
N PRO A 52 23.99 -10.97 2.39
CA PRO A 52 24.71 -11.61 1.28
C PRO A 52 24.62 -13.15 1.30
N GLY A 53 24.73 -13.76 2.48
CA GLY A 53 24.60 -15.22 2.62
C GLY A 53 23.19 -15.74 2.36
N GLN A 54 22.15 -14.97 2.69
CA GLN A 54 20.77 -15.35 2.39
C GLN A 54 20.42 -15.11 0.91
N ALA A 55 20.96 -14.05 0.30
CA ALA A 55 20.81 -13.81 -1.13
C ALA A 55 21.31 -15.00 -1.96
N MET A 56 22.44 -15.62 -1.57
CA MET A 56 22.93 -16.85 -2.22
C MET A 56 21.98 -18.05 -2.05
N ARG A 57 21.43 -18.24 -0.86
CA ARG A 57 20.55 -19.39 -0.55
C ARG A 57 19.19 -19.28 -1.23
N LEU A 58 18.67 -18.06 -1.33
CA LEU A 58 17.35 -17.75 -1.88
C LEU A 58 17.41 -17.34 -3.35
N ALA A 59 18.58 -17.42 -4.00
CA ALA A 59 18.78 -17.05 -5.40
C ALA A 59 17.73 -17.60 -6.39
N PRO A 60 17.20 -18.84 -6.26
CA PRO A 60 16.16 -19.34 -7.15
C PRO A 60 14.88 -18.49 -7.20
N TYR A 61 14.52 -17.79 -6.12
CA TYR A 61 13.31 -16.96 -6.06
C TYR A 61 13.39 -15.64 -6.84
N PHE A 62 14.60 -15.24 -7.24
CA PHE A 62 14.86 -13.97 -7.94
C PHE A 62 15.06 -14.17 -9.45
N GLN A 63 14.84 -15.39 -9.95
CA GLN A 63 15.01 -15.71 -11.36
C GLN A 63 13.85 -15.21 -12.22
N GLY A 64 14.16 -14.78 -13.44
CA GLY A 64 13.17 -14.37 -14.43
C GLY A 64 12.82 -12.87 -14.43
N ARG A 65 12.15 -12.44 -15.49
CA ARG A 65 11.76 -11.03 -15.70
C ARG A 65 10.67 -10.57 -14.71
N ASN A 66 9.84 -11.49 -14.24
CA ASN A 66 8.71 -11.21 -13.34
C ASN A 66 9.04 -11.48 -11.87
N GLY A 67 10.26 -11.93 -11.54
CA GLY A 67 10.69 -12.11 -10.15
C GLY A 67 10.92 -10.76 -9.45
N PRO A 68 10.79 -10.70 -8.12
CA PRO A 68 11.07 -9.49 -7.36
C PRO A 68 12.52 -9.03 -7.56
N ALA A 69 12.79 -7.74 -7.31
CA ALA A 69 14.13 -7.20 -7.24
C ALA A 69 14.88 -7.74 -6.02
N LEU A 70 16.12 -8.20 -6.23
CA LEU A 70 17.02 -8.53 -5.12
C LEU A 70 17.70 -7.25 -4.63
N ILE A 71 17.56 -6.94 -3.35
CA ILE A 71 18.33 -5.88 -2.68
C ILE A 71 19.30 -6.55 -1.71
N VAL A 72 20.57 -6.14 -1.72
CA VAL A 72 21.59 -6.73 -0.83
C VAL A 72 21.98 -5.75 0.27
N ARG A 73 22.09 -6.21 1.52
CA ARG A 73 22.69 -5.48 2.64
C ARG A 73 24.21 -5.47 2.52
N ALA A 74 24.83 -4.31 2.38
CA ALA A 74 26.28 -4.17 2.14
C ALA A 74 27.12 -4.22 3.42
N ASP A 75 26.51 -3.98 4.57
CA ASP A 75 27.18 -3.66 5.81
C ASP A 75 26.62 -4.44 6.99
N TRP A 76 27.43 -4.47 8.04
CA TRP A 76 27.12 -5.15 9.28
C TRP A 76 27.41 -4.21 10.46
N MET A 77 26.63 -4.33 11.51
CA MET A 77 26.92 -3.64 12.77
C MET A 77 26.61 -4.46 14.02
N ASN A 78 27.27 -4.10 15.12
CA ASN A 78 27.12 -4.75 16.42
C ASN A 78 26.13 -4.05 17.37
N MET A 79 25.47 -2.96 16.95
CA MET A 79 24.61 -2.16 17.82
C MET A 79 23.50 -2.95 18.52
N PRO A 80 22.68 -3.78 17.85
CA PRO A 80 21.51 -4.41 18.47
C PRO A 80 21.83 -5.66 19.31
N ARG A 81 23.06 -5.81 19.84
CA ARG A 81 23.52 -7.04 20.51
C ARG A 81 23.21 -7.13 22.00
N LEU A 82 22.94 -6.02 22.69
CA LEU A 82 22.79 -6.00 24.16
C LEU A 82 21.33 -6.02 24.65
N GLY A 83 20.33 -6.21 23.78
CA GLY A 83 18.94 -6.35 24.24
C GLY A 83 17.91 -6.66 23.17
N THR A 84 16.66 -6.75 23.60
CA THR A 84 15.50 -7.20 22.81
C THR A 84 14.67 -6.07 22.19
N SER A 85 14.99 -4.80 22.46
CA SER A 85 14.30 -3.62 21.89
C SER A 85 15.28 -2.66 21.21
N ASN A 86 14.85 -2.01 20.12
CA ASN A 86 15.73 -1.20 19.25
C ASN A 86 16.31 0.06 19.90
N VAL A 87 15.80 0.47 21.05
CA VAL A 87 16.09 1.80 21.61
C VAL A 87 16.77 1.71 22.99
N ALA A 88 16.68 0.57 23.67
CA ALA A 88 17.05 0.50 25.08
C ALA A 88 18.37 -0.21 25.40
N ASN A 89 19.06 -0.85 24.45
CA ASN A 89 20.36 -1.48 24.74
C ASN A 89 21.25 -1.59 23.49
N ALA A 90 21.71 -0.44 23.00
CA ALA A 90 22.82 -0.36 22.06
C ALA A 90 24.15 -0.68 22.77
N VAL A 91 25.09 -1.32 22.07
CA VAL A 91 26.48 -1.34 22.53
C VAL A 91 26.97 0.09 22.83
N PRO A 92 27.74 0.32 23.91
CA PRO A 92 28.28 1.64 24.20
C PRO A 92 28.97 2.22 22.97
N GLN A 93 28.78 3.52 22.68
CA GLN A 93 29.28 4.15 21.46
C GLN A 93 30.78 3.88 21.19
N ARG A 94 31.62 3.81 22.24
CA ARG A 94 33.05 3.49 22.13
C ARG A 94 33.37 2.08 21.62
N LEU A 95 32.38 1.19 21.64
CA LEU A 95 32.45 -0.21 21.19
C LEU A 95 31.64 -0.42 19.90
N LEU A 96 31.01 0.63 19.36
CA LEU A 96 30.23 0.53 18.13
C LEU A 96 31.16 0.19 16.97
N ILE A 97 30.78 -0.86 16.24
CA ILE A 97 31.44 -1.30 15.02
C ILE A 97 30.38 -1.30 13.93
N HIS A 98 30.67 -0.55 12.88
CA HIS A 98 29.93 -0.53 11.62
C HIS A 98 30.93 -0.79 10.51
N GLN A 99 30.68 -1.83 9.71
CA GLN A 99 31.62 -2.33 8.74
C GLN A 99 30.92 -2.66 7.43
N LYS A 100 31.40 -2.10 6.33
CA LYS A 100 31.06 -2.60 4.99
C LYS A 100 31.69 -3.97 4.80
N VAL A 101 30.87 -4.98 4.49
CA VAL A 101 31.25 -6.39 4.41
C VAL A 101 31.26 -6.92 2.98
N VAL A 102 30.56 -6.25 2.06
CA VAL A 102 30.41 -6.67 0.66
C VAL A 102 30.74 -5.53 -0.29
N THR A 103 31.28 -5.86 -1.45
CA THR A 103 31.52 -4.91 -2.54
C THR A 103 30.30 -4.78 -3.44
N ALA A 104 30.17 -3.65 -4.14
CA ALA A 104 29.10 -3.46 -5.12
C ALA A 104 29.18 -4.51 -6.24
N GLN A 105 30.41 -4.87 -6.66
CA GLN A 105 30.61 -5.94 -7.65
C GLN A 105 30.11 -7.29 -7.14
N GLN A 106 30.44 -7.68 -5.90
CA GLN A 106 29.97 -8.95 -5.33
C GLN A 106 28.44 -9.01 -5.24
N ALA A 107 27.77 -7.91 -4.92
CA ALA A 107 26.32 -7.88 -4.92
C ALA A 107 25.74 -7.94 -6.34
N LEU A 108 26.37 -7.28 -7.31
CA LEU A 108 26.01 -7.38 -8.72
C LEU A 108 26.15 -8.82 -9.23
N ASP A 109 27.22 -9.53 -8.82
CA ASP A 109 27.45 -10.94 -9.16
C ASP A 109 26.35 -11.87 -8.60
N LEU A 110 25.69 -11.47 -7.51
CA LEU A 110 24.51 -12.16 -6.95
C LEU A 110 23.20 -11.84 -7.70
N GLY A 111 23.24 -10.94 -8.68
CA GLY A 111 22.05 -10.47 -9.41
C GLY A 111 21.28 -9.36 -8.68
N ALA A 112 21.92 -8.64 -7.76
CA ALA A 112 21.28 -7.55 -7.05
C ALA A 112 20.81 -6.44 -8.03
N SER A 113 19.60 -5.94 -7.80
CA SER A 113 19.03 -4.79 -8.51
C SER A 113 19.29 -3.47 -7.80
N ALA A 114 19.58 -3.53 -6.49
CA ALA A 114 20.02 -2.41 -5.67
C ALA A 114 20.84 -2.94 -4.48
N ILE A 115 21.55 -2.05 -3.81
CA ILE A 115 22.32 -2.36 -2.62
C ILE A 115 22.07 -1.30 -1.54
N THR A 116 22.01 -1.71 -0.28
CA THR A 116 21.73 -0.79 0.83
C THR A 116 22.84 -0.77 1.87
N ILE A 117 23.04 0.41 2.47
CA ILE A 117 24.03 0.64 3.53
C ILE A 117 23.44 1.58 4.59
N TYR A 118 23.78 1.40 5.85
CA TYR A 118 23.36 2.28 6.93
C TYR A 118 24.17 3.58 7.00
N LEU A 119 23.51 4.66 7.42
CA LEU A 119 24.14 5.89 7.91
C LEU A 119 23.60 6.18 9.32
N PHE A 120 24.44 6.03 10.33
CA PHE A 120 24.03 6.26 11.72
C PHE A 120 24.31 7.68 12.19
N LEU A 121 23.32 8.28 12.85
CA LEU A 121 23.30 9.68 13.28
C LEU A 121 22.93 9.82 14.77
N GLY A 122 23.26 10.99 15.32
CA GLY A 122 23.14 11.36 16.72
C GLY A 122 24.28 10.88 17.61
N TYR A 123 25.42 10.49 17.02
CA TYR A 123 26.65 10.16 17.72
C TYR A 123 27.64 11.32 17.61
N ASN A 124 28.66 11.39 18.48
CA ASN A 124 29.73 12.36 18.27
C ASN A 124 30.43 12.22 16.90
N ASP A 125 31.01 13.32 16.42
CA ASP A 125 31.66 13.45 15.12
C ASP A 125 32.69 12.37 14.81
N ARG A 126 33.36 11.81 15.83
CA ARG A 126 34.35 10.75 15.63
C ARG A 126 33.71 9.48 15.07
N VAL A 127 32.50 9.16 15.51
CA VAL A 127 31.75 7.99 15.03
C VAL A 127 31.09 8.29 13.69
N GLU A 128 30.41 9.43 13.58
CA GLU A 128 29.71 9.79 12.35
C GLU A 128 30.64 10.02 11.16
N LYS A 129 31.83 10.60 11.39
CA LYS A 129 32.89 10.73 10.38
C LYS A 129 33.17 9.39 9.68
N THR A 130 33.26 8.31 10.44
CA THR A 130 33.54 6.97 9.88
C THR A 130 32.39 6.50 9.00
N GLY A 131 31.13 6.68 9.45
CA GLY A 131 29.95 6.34 8.66
C GLY A 131 29.86 7.13 7.35
N ILE A 132 30.13 8.44 7.41
CA ILE A 132 30.15 9.33 6.23
C ILE A 132 31.23 8.89 5.25
N GLU A 133 32.46 8.64 5.71
CA GLU A 133 33.56 8.18 4.84
C GLU A 133 33.26 6.84 4.18
N VAL A 134 32.65 5.90 4.92
CA VAL A 134 32.23 4.60 4.40
C VAL A 134 31.15 4.76 3.33
N CYS A 135 30.09 5.52 3.60
CA CYS A 135 29.00 5.75 2.65
C CYS A 135 29.48 6.45 1.38
N ALA A 136 30.27 7.53 1.51
CA ALA A 136 30.79 8.27 0.37
C ALA A 136 31.70 7.44 -0.53
N ARG A 137 32.55 6.59 0.05
CA ARG A 137 33.36 5.65 -0.74
C ARG A 137 32.50 4.60 -1.41
N PHE A 138 31.47 4.12 -0.72
CA PHE A 138 30.65 3.03 -1.21
C PHE A 138 29.70 3.46 -2.33
N VAL A 139 29.08 4.63 -2.26
CA VAL A 139 28.26 5.16 -3.35
C VAL A 139 29.07 5.25 -4.66
N ARG A 140 30.29 5.78 -4.60
CA ARG A 140 31.18 5.81 -5.78
C ARG A 140 31.50 4.42 -6.32
N GLU A 141 31.67 3.43 -5.43
CA GLU A 141 31.88 2.04 -5.81
C GLU A 141 30.66 1.45 -6.52
N CYS A 142 29.45 1.75 -6.03
CA CYS A 142 28.16 1.34 -6.59
C CYS A 142 27.92 1.94 -7.98
N HIS A 143 28.10 3.26 -8.11
CA HIS A 143 27.94 3.97 -9.38
C HIS A 143 28.92 3.50 -10.45
N ARG A 144 30.16 3.13 -10.07
CA ARG A 144 31.16 2.59 -11.02
C ARG A 144 30.71 1.29 -11.70
N VAL A 145 29.91 0.47 -11.02
CA VAL A 145 29.38 -0.79 -11.58
C VAL A 145 27.92 -0.66 -12.01
N GLY A 146 27.32 0.53 -11.92
CA GLY A 146 25.93 0.79 -12.30
C GLY A 146 24.88 0.20 -11.35
N LEU A 147 25.26 -0.13 -10.11
CA LEU A 147 24.33 -0.67 -9.10
C LEU A 147 23.77 0.48 -8.26
N PRO A 148 22.44 0.69 -8.20
CA PRO A 148 21.85 1.73 -7.36
C PRO A 148 22.10 1.53 -5.86
N CYS A 149 22.46 2.60 -5.16
CA CYS A 149 22.74 2.61 -3.72
C CYS A 149 21.61 3.26 -2.92
N ILE A 150 21.02 2.49 -2.01
CA ILE A 150 20.02 2.95 -1.04
C ILE A 150 20.73 3.22 0.29
N ILE A 151 20.82 4.48 0.71
CA ILE A 151 21.31 4.79 2.05
C ILE A 151 20.16 4.72 3.05
N GLU A 152 20.42 4.15 4.23
CA GLU A 152 19.47 4.03 5.33
C GLU A 152 19.90 4.92 6.51
N PRO A 153 19.51 6.22 6.54
CA PRO A 153 19.78 7.10 7.67
C PRO A 153 18.98 6.67 8.90
N LEU A 154 19.65 6.54 10.05
CA LEU A 154 19.03 6.15 11.31
C LEU A 154 19.55 6.98 12.48
N ALA A 155 18.64 7.54 13.26
CA ALA A 155 18.95 8.28 14.49
C ALA A 155 18.99 7.31 15.70
N TYR A 156 20.19 6.95 16.14
CA TYR A 156 20.41 6.02 17.27
C TYR A 156 21.43 6.46 18.31
N GLY A 157 22.20 7.52 18.04
CA GLY A 157 23.27 7.89 18.94
C GLY A 157 22.82 8.52 20.25
N GLY A 158 23.76 8.64 21.19
CA GLY A 158 23.47 9.14 22.55
C GLY A 158 22.99 10.60 22.61
N GLN A 159 23.03 11.32 21.49
CA GLN A 159 22.50 12.69 21.36
C GLN A 159 21.06 12.72 20.83
N VAL A 160 20.49 11.57 20.47
CA VAL A 160 19.10 11.46 20.00
C VAL A 160 18.15 11.52 21.20
N THR A 161 17.12 12.36 21.06
CA THR A 161 16.03 12.54 21.99
C THR A 161 14.72 12.55 21.22
N GLY A 162 13.58 12.39 21.91
CA GLY A 162 12.27 12.54 21.25
C GLY A 162 12.07 13.91 20.59
N ALA A 163 12.72 14.96 21.10
CA ALA A 163 12.55 16.32 20.61
C ALA A 163 13.35 16.63 19.33
N ASN A 164 14.45 15.93 19.06
CA ASN A 164 15.34 16.23 17.93
C ASN A 164 15.43 15.08 16.90
N VAL A 165 14.77 13.95 17.12
CA VAL A 165 14.85 12.80 16.21
C VAL A 165 14.44 13.14 14.78
N VAL A 166 13.37 13.94 14.60
CA VAL A 166 12.87 14.38 13.29
C VAL A 166 13.88 15.29 12.59
N GLU A 167 14.48 16.23 13.32
CA GLU A 167 15.53 17.12 12.80
C GLU A 167 16.77 16.33 12.35
N ILE A 168 17.21 15.38 13.17
CA ILE A 168 18.35 14.51 12.87
C ILE A 168 18.07 13.65 11.63
N LEU A 169 16.88 13.05 11.53
CA LEU A 169 16.49 12.26 10.36
C LEU A 169 16.40 13.12 9.09
N THR A 170 15.85 14.34 9.19
CA THR A 170 15.74 15.27 8.06
C THR A 170 17.12 15.71 7.56
N LEU A 171 18.03 16.08 8.47
CA LEU A 171 19.42 16.38 8.13
C LEU A 171 20.11 15.16 7.52
N GLY A 172 19.91 13.99 8.11
CA GLY A 172 20.41 12.71 7.64
C GLY A 172 19.98 12.37 6.21
N ALA A 173 18.73 12.62 5.88
CA ALA A 173 18.18 12.45 4.54
C ALA A 173 18.93 13.34 3.53
N ARG A 174 19.11 14.64 3.83
CA ARG A 174 19.88 15.54 2.97
C ARG A 174 21.34 15.11 2.84
N MET A 175 21.98 14.74 3.94
CA MET A 175 23.37 14.27 3.93
C MET A 175 23.54 13.04 3.05
N ALA A 176 22.64 12.06 3.15
CA ALA A 176 22.67 10.87 2.31
C ALA A 176 22.55 11.19 0.82
N VAL A 177 21.73 12.17 0.46
CA VAL A 177 21.59 12.64 -0.93
C VAL A 177 22.85 13.35 -1.40
N GLU A 178 23.45 14.22 -0.59
CA GLU A 178 24.74 14.87 -0.91
C GLU A 178 25.89 13.86 -1.03
N ILE A 179 25.83 12.75 -0.29
CA ILE A 179 26.76 11.63 -0.40
C ILE A 179 26.57 10.90 -1.75
N GLY A 180 25.39 11.00 -2.36
CA GLY A 180 25.03 10.45 -3.66
C GLY A 180 24.12 9.23 -3.61
N ALA A 181 23.28 9.09 -2.58
CA ALA A 181 22.25 8.06 -2.53
C ALA A 181 21.28 8.18 -3.71
N ASP A 182 20.92 7.05 -4.33
CA ASP A 182 19.92 6.99 -5.40
C ASP A 182 18.49 6.89 -4.85
N ALA A 183 18.35 6.39 -3.63
CA ALA A 183 17.12 6.39 -2.85
C ALA A 183 17.45 6.31 -1.35
N LEU A 184 16.46 6.65 -0.53
CA LEU A 184 16.57 6.56 0.92
C LEU A 184 15.66 5.47 1.47
N LYS A 185 16.10 4.83 2.55
CA LYS A 185 15.26 4.04 3.43
C LYS A 185 15.29 4.69 4.80
N ILE A 186 14.17 5.21 5.28
CA ILE A 186 14.19 6.06 6.48
C ILE A 186 12.96 5.84 7.37
N PRO A 187 13.08 5.89 8.70
CA PRO A 187 11.93 5.77 9.60
C PRO A 187 10.88 6.85 9.34
N TYR A 188 9.61 6.48 9.47
CA TYR A 188 8.53 7.46 9.55
C TYR A 188 8.74 8.40 10.74
N THR A 189 8.49 9.70 10.56
CA THR A 189 8.76 10.73 11.56
C THR A 189 7.67 10.87 12.61
N GLY A 190 6.51 10.23 12.39
CA GLY A 190 5.40 10.15 13.34
C GLY A 190 4.14 10.88 12.90
N ASP A 191 4.24 11.76 11.90
CA ASP A 191 3.12 12.48 11.29
C ASP A 191 3.42 12.86 9.83
N VAL A 192 2.36 13.10 9.06
CA VAL A 192 2.41 13.36 7.61
C VAL A 192 3.20 14.63 7.30
N GLU A 193 3.01 15.71 8.06
CA GLU A 193 3.62 17.02 7.80
C GLU A 193 5.14 16.96 7.94
N SER A 194 5.62 16.39 9.04
CA SER A 194 7.06 16.26 9.28
C SER A 194 7.73 15.31 8.29
N PHE A 195 7.04 14.23 7.89
CA PHE A 195 7.57 13.29 6.90
C PHE A 195 7.58 13.90 5.49
N GLN A 196 6.56 14.69 5.15
CA GLN A 196 6.48 15.40 3.88
C GLN A 196 7.63 16.40 3.72
N ASN A 197 7.96 17.14 4.79
CA ASN A 197 9.13 18.01 4.79
C ASN A 197 10.44 17.22 4.56
N LEU A 198 10.58 16.06 5.21
CA LEU A 198 11.74 15.19 5.01
C LEU A 198 11.85 14.71 3.57
N VAL A 199 10.74 14.23 2.98
CA VAL A 199 10.69 13.78 1.58
C VAL A 199 11.07 14.91 0.63
N ALA A 200 10.55 16.12 0.86
CA ALA A 200 10.87 17.29 0.05
C ALA A 200 12.36 17.66 0.10
N VAL A 201 12.99 17.58 1.28
CA VAL A 201 14.42 17.85 1.48
C VAL A 201 15.31 16.79 0.81
N ALA A 202 14.86 15.53 0.80
CA ALA A 202 15.58 14.44 0.15
C ALA A 202 15.65 14.64 -1.38
N GLY A 203 14.51 14.87 -2.04
CA GLY A 203 14.47 15.06 -3.50
C GLY A 203 14.87 13.81 -4.32
N VAL A 204 14.92 12.64 -3.68
CA VAL A 204 15.10 11.31 -4.29
C VAL A 204 14.03 10.36 -3.72
N PRO A 205 13.76 9.19 -4.33
CA PRO A 205 12.76 8.26 -3.81
C PRO A 205 13.02 7.87 -2.34
N VAL A 206 11.99 7.95 -1.51
CA VAL A 206 12.04 7.62 -0.08
C VAL A 206 11.17 6.41 0.21
N LEU A 207 11.78 5.34 0.69
CA LEU A 207 11.10 4.14 1.17
C LEU A 207 10.89 4.24 2.67
N VAL A 208 9.64 4.28 3.12
CA VAL A 208 9.34 4.33 4.55
C VAL A 208 9.74 3.01 5.21
N LEU A 209 10.49 3.12 6.31
CA LEU A 209 10.82 2.00 7.19
C LEU A 209 9.73 1.91 8.25
N GLY A 210 9.12 0.73 8.40
CA GLY A 210 8.11 0.46 9.44
C GLY A 210 8.63 0.46 10.89
N GLY A 211 9.92 0.72 11.14
CA GLY A 211 10.48 0.84 12.49
C GLY A 211 10.37 -0.42 13.35
N ALA A 212 10.02 -0.23 14.63
CA ALA A 212 9.65 -1.32 15.54
C ALA A 212 8.40 -2.06 15.00
N ARG A 213 8.14 -3.28 15.49
CA ARG A 213 6.88 -3.94 15.12
C ARG A 213 5.73 -3.09 15.68
N SER A 214 4.76 -2.75 14.84
CA SER A 214 3.53 -2.09 15.27
C SER A 214 2.71 -3.03 16.15
N ASP A 215 1.88 -2.48 17.04
CA ASP A 215 1.12 -3.28 17.99
C ASP A 215 0.08 -4.16 17.29
N ASN A 216 -0.47 -3.67 16.18
CA ASN A 216 -1.41 -4.41 15.35
C ASN A 216 -1.18 -4.16 13.83
N GLU A 217 -1.90 -4.92 13.00
CA GLU A 217 -1.80 -4.85 11.53
C GLU A 217 -2.26 -3.49 10.97
N ARG A 218 -3.33 -2.90 11.54
CA ARG A 218 -3.86 -1.61 11.12
C ARG A 218 -2.83 -0.50 11.26
N ASP A 219 -2.17 -0.39 12.42
CA ASP A 219 -1.15 0.63 12.67
C ASP A 219 -0.01 0.56 11.64
N ALA A 220 0.37 -0.64 11.20
CA ALA A 220 1.40 -0.82 10.18
C ALA A 220 0.93 -0.35 8.79
N LEU A 221 -0.35 -0.56 8.45
CA LEU A 221 -0.96 -0.09 7.21
C LEU A 221 -1.20 1.42 7.22
N GLU A 222 -1.62 2.01 8.34
CA GLU A 222 -1.79 3.45 8.52
C GLU A 222 -0.46 4.19 8.37
N LEU A 223 0.59 3.73 9.07
CA LEU A 223 1.94 4.28 8.90
C LEU A 223 2.39 4.25 7.43
N PHE A 224 2.08 3.17 6.72
CA PHE A 224 2.42 3.07 5.31
C PHE A 224 1.62 4.06 4.44
N ALA A 225 0.32 4.14 4.66
CA ALA A 225 -0.57 5.04 3.93
C ALA A 225 -0.18 6.51 4.15
N GLU A 226 0.08 6.91 5.39
CA GLU A 226 0.56 8.25 5.74
C GLU A 226 1.93 8.54 5.10
N GLY A 227 2.83 7.55 5.08
CA GLY A 227 4.13 7.69 4.41
C GLY A 227 4.00 7.93 2.90
N LEU A 228 3.00 7.34 2.24
CA LEU A 228 2.68 7.61 0.84
C LEU A 228 2.00 8.98 0.65
N GLU A 229 1.09 9.35 1.54
CA GLU A 229 0.42 10.65 1.54
C GLU A 229 1.43 11.80 1.64
N ALA A 230 2.45 11.64 2.49
CA ALA A 230 3.57 12.56 2.63
C ALA A 230 4.52 12.61 1.40
N GLY A 231 4.27 11.81 0.36
CA GLY A 231 5.06 11.78 -0.88
C GLY A 231 6.15 10.71 -0.93
N GLY A 232 6.16 9.78 0.02
CA GLY A 232 7.05 8.61 -0.02
C GLY A 232 6.81 7.75 -1.26
N SER A 233 7.87 7.10 -1.74
CA SER A 233 7.86 6.27 -2.96
C SER A 233 7.64 4.78 -2.65
N GLY A 234 7.02 4.46 -1.52
CA GLY A 234 6.77 3.09 -1.08
C GLY A 234 7.43 2.76 0.25
N CYS A 235 7.71 1.48 0.50
CA CYS A 235 8.24 1.02 1.77
C CYS A 235 9.33 -0.04 1.63
N LEU A 236 10.15 -0.15 2.68
CA LEU A 236 11.06 -1.28 2.87
C LEU A 236 10.89 -1.80 4.30
N MET A 237 9.82 -2.59 4.51
CA MET A 237 9.37 -3.02 5.84
C MET A 237 9.93 -4.39 6.24
N GLY A 238 10.37 -4.52 7.49
CA GLY A 238 10.87 -5.78 8.03
C GLY A 238 9.84 -6.51 8.89
N ARG A 239 9.88 -6.22 10.20
CA ARG A 239 9.17 -6.98 11.23
C ARG A 239 7.64 -6.99 11.10
N ASN A 240 7.04 -5.91 10.59
CA ASN A 240 5.60 -5.87 10.34
C ASN A 240 5.15 -6.93 9.32
N VAL A 241 6.04 -7.34 8.42
CA VAL A 241 5.78 -8.40 7.43
C VAL A 241 6.29 -9.75 7.92
N THR A 242 7.58 -9.84 8.27
CA THR A 242 8.21 -11.14 8.61
C THR A 242 7.68 -11.78 9.90
N LYS A 243 7.07 -10.98 10.78
CA LYS A 243 6.42 -11.45 12.02
C LYS A 243 4.90 -11.35 11.98
N SER A 244 4.32 -11.04 10.81
CA SER A 244 2.88 -11.13 10.60
C SER A 244 2.43 -12.59 10.72
N PRO A 245 1.24 -12.87 11.27
CA PRO A 245 0.63 -14.20 11.20
C PRO A 245 0.34 -14.63 9.75
N ASP A 246 0.09 -13.68 8.85
CA ASP A 246 -0.08 -13.90 7.41
C ASP A 246 0.76 -12.89 6.60
N PRO A 247 2.04 -13.21 6.32
CA PRO A 247 2.91 -12.35 5.54
C PRO A 247 2.45 -12.17 4.08
N GLN A 248 1.72 -13.15 3.51
CA GLN A 248 1.23 -13.06 2.14
C GLN A 248 0.14 -11.99 2.06
N ASN A 249 -0.85 -12.05 2.97
CA ASN A 249 -1.93 -11.07 3.03
C ASN A 249 -1.40 -9.67 3.35
N MET A 250 -0.49 -9.55 4.32
CA MET A 250 0.12 -8.27 4.68
C MET A 250 0.79 -7.58 3.48
N VAL A 251 1.52 -8.34 2.65
CA VAL A 251 2.12 -7.77 1.43
C VAL A 251 1.06 -7.43 0.38
N ALA A 252 0.04 -8.26 0.20
CA ALA A 252 -1.06 -7.96 -0.73
C ALA A 252 -1.79 -6.66 -0.36
N GLN A 253 -2.01 -6.43 0.95
CA GLN A 253 -2.59 -5.19 1.48
C GLN A 253 -1.70 -3.98 1.20
N LEU A 254 -0.40 -4.07 1.49
CA LEU A 254 0.57 -3.01 1.17
C LEU A 254 0.59 -2.73 -0.34
N CYS A 255 0.58 -3.75 -1.19
CA CYS A 255 0.53 -3.59 -2.65
C CYS A 255 -0.79 -2.95 -3.11
N GLY A 256 -1.92 -3.29 -2.50
CA GLY A 256 -3.22 -2.67 -2.78
C GLY A 256 -3.24 -1.18 -2.44
N ILE A 257 -2.69 -0.80 -1.30
CA ILE A 257 -2.54 0.61 -0.91
C ILE A 257 -1.59 1.34 -1.89
N ALA A 258 -0.44 0.75 -2.20
CA ALA A 258 0.59 1.39 -3.01
C ALA A 258 0.21 1.55 -4.48
N HIS A 259 -0.28 0.48 -5.11
CA HIS A 259 -0.41 0.39 -6.57
C HIS A 259 -1.86 0.47 -7.05
N GLN A 260 -2.84 0.28 -6.16
CA GLN A 260 -4.27 0.29 -6.49
C GLN A 260 -5.06 1.34 -5.71
N ASN A 261 -4.37 2.21 -4.95
CA ASN A 261 -4.95 3.26 -4.12
C ASN A 261 -6.06 2.75 -3.17
N TRP A 262 -5.86 1.58 -2.54
CA TRP A 262 -6.77 1.12 -1.50
C TRP A 262 -6.68 2.01 -0.27
N SER A 263 -7.82 2.26 0.39
CA SER A 263 -7.83 2.76 1.77
C SER A 263 -7.34 1.69 2.74
N VAL A 264 -6.91 2.10 3.93
CA VAL A 264 -6.55 1.15 5.01
C VAL A 264 -7.74 0.26 5.38
N ASP A 265 -8.95 0.83 5.43
CA ASP A 265 -10.17 0.06 5.71
C ASP A 265 -10.45 -0.99 4.64
N ARG A 266 -10.23 -0.67 3.36
CA ARG A 266 -10.32 -1.65 2.29
C ARG A 266 -9.27 -2.75 2.43
N ALA A 267 -8.04 -2.39 2.77
CA ALA A 267 -6.94 -3.34 2.93
C ALA A 267 -7.20 -4.33 4.08
N LEU A 268 -7.70 -3.87 5.22
CA LEU A 268 -7.98 -4.71 6.38
C LEU A 268 -9.17 -5.67 6.23
N ARG A 269 -9.95 -5.54 5.16
CA ARG A 269 -11.08 -6.44 4.96
C ARG A 269 -10.60 -7.81 4.54
N THR A 270 -10.79 -8.76 5.45
CA THR A 270 -10.41 -10.17 5.31
C THR A 270 -11.31 -10.96 4.36
N GLU A 271 -12.36 -10.36 3.81
CA GLU A 271 -13.36 -11.07 3.02
C GLU A 271 -13.35 -10.64 1.55
N THR A 272 -13.24 -11.65 0.69
CA THR A 272 -13.90 -11.64 -0.62
C THR A 272 -15.37 -11.28 -0.41
N TRP A 273 -15.75 -10.14 -0.94
CA TRP A 273 -17.03 -9.45 -0.78
C TRP A 273 -18.21 -10.13 -1.48
N ASP A 274 -18.12 -11.41 -1.86
CA ASP A 274 -19.22 -12.15 -2.51
C ASP A 274 -20.51 -12.23 -1.66
N TYR A 275 -20.48 -11.71 -0.43
CA TYR A 275 -21.54 -11.80 0.58
C TYR A 275 -22.16 -10.45 0.99
N LEU A 276 -21.67 -9.31 0.49
CA LEU A 276 -22.21 -8.00 0.87
C LEU A 276 -23.54 -7.71 0.17
N ARG A 277 -24.62 -7.53 0.93
CA ARG A 277 -25.91 -7.11 0.39
C ARG A 277 -26.45 -5.91 1.13
N LEU A 278 -26.84 -4.90 0.36
CA LEU A 278 -27.73 -3.86 0.86
C LEU A 278 -29.08 -4.49 1.24
N LYS A 279 -29.54 -4.15 2.44
CA LYS A 279 -30.86 -4.50 2.95
C LYS A 279 -31.53 -3.23 3.45
N VAL A 280 -32.86 -3.29 3.51
CA VAL A 280 -33.68 -2.16 3.90
C VAL A 280 -34.69 -2.60 4.94
N HIS A 281 -34.85 -1.78 5.98
CA HIS A 281 -35.98 -1.78 6.90
C HIS A 281 -36.91 -0.62 6.53
N PRO A 282 -37.97 -0.85 5.72
CA PRO A 282 -38.81 0.23 5.20
C PRO A 282 -39.44 1.10 6.31
N ALA A 283 -39.82 0.47 7.43
CA ALA A 283 -40.40 1.15 8.58
C ALA A 283 -39.48 2.18 9.26
N LYS A 284 -38.15 2.10 9.04
CA LYS A 284 -37.17 3.06 9.57
C LYS A 284 -36.85 4.18 8.58
N CYS A 285 -37.29 4.08 7.33
CA CYS A 285 -36.99 5.09 6.30
C CYS A 285 -37.81 6.35 6.55
N THR A 286 -37.14 7.50 6.67
CA THR A 286 -37.79 8.81 6.85
C THR A 286 -38.02 9.55 5.54
N GLY A 287 -37.49 9.04 4.42
CA GLY A 287 -37.53 9.71 3.13
C GLY A 287 -36.53 10.87 2.98
N CYS A 288 -35.58 11.04 3.90
CA CYS A 288 -34.66 12.19 3.93
C CYS A 288 -33.65 12.30 2.76
N GLN A 289 -33.54 11.26 1.92
CA GLN A 289 -32.65 11.21 0.74
C GLN A 289 -31.14 11.34 1.01
N LEU A 290 -30.67 11.33 2.27
CA LEU A 290 -29.23 11.36 2.58
C LEU A 290 -28.45 10.26 1.86
N CYS A 291 -29.00 9.05 1.80
CA CYS A 291 -28.38 7.92 1.10
C CYS A 291 -28.31 8.10 -0.42
N VAL A 292 -29.23 8.87 -1.01
CA VAL A 292 -29.25 9.19 -2.45
C VAL A 292 -28.17 10.22 -2.76
N VAL A 293 -28.10 11.29 -1.95
CA VAL A 293 -27.09 12.34 -2.11
C VAL A 293 -25.69 11.79 -1.87
N ALA A 294 -25.48 11.01 -0.81
CA ALA A 294 -24.18 10.40 -0.51
C ALA A 294 -23.71 9.47 -1.64
N CYS A 295 -24.62 8.76 -2.30
CA CYS A 295 -24.28 7.90 -3.43
C CYS A 295 -23.74 8.69 -4.63
N VAL A 296 -24.26 9.88 -4.91
CA VAL A 296 -23.74 10.73 -6.00
C VAL A 296 -22.41 11.35 -5.58
N ALA A 297 -22.37 11.92 -4.38
CA ALA A 297 -21.20 12.58 -3.84
C ALA A 297 -19.95 11.66 -3.81
N SER A 298 -20.12 10.35 -3.60
CA SER A 298 -19.01 9.39 -3.56
C SER A 298 -18.48 8.93 -4.93
N HIS A 299 -19.12 9.25 -6.05
CA HIS A 299 -18.67 8.80 -7.38
C HIS A 299 -18.54 9.94 -8.41
N ASP A 300 -19.45 10.90 -8.41
CA ASP A 300 -19.63 11.84 -9.51
C ASP A 300 -19.00 13.21 -9.17
N SER A 301 -17.71 13.17 -8.80
CA SER A 301 -16.86 14.34 -8.52
C SER A 301 -17.37 15.31 -7.44
N GLY A 302 -18.19 14.81 -6.50
CA GLY A 302 -18.74 15.62 -5.41
C GLY A 302 -19.94 16.49 -5.80
N ASP A 303 -20.62 16.20 -6.92
CA ASP A 303 -21.92 16.80 -7.20
C ASP A 303 -22.95 16.38 -6.12
N TYR A 304 -23.82 17.32 -5.75
CA TYR A 304 -24.89 17.15 -4.76
C TYR A 304 -26.25 16.88 -5.42
N GLY A 305 -26.26 16.63 -6.74
CA GLY A 305 -27.42 16.18 -7.47
C GLY A 305 -27.93 14.83 -6.99
N THR A 306 -29.15 14.47 -7.40
CA THR A 306 -29.71 13.14 -7.12
C THR A 306 -29.73 12.26 -8.37
N ARG A 307 -29.65 12.84 -9.57
CA ARG A 307 -29.94 12.16 -10.85
C ARG A 307 -29.02 10.97 -11.13
N LEU A 308 -27.75 11.01 -10.75
CA LEU A 308 -26.80 9.91 -10.95
C LEU A 308 -26.79 8.87 -9.83
N SER A 309 -27.65 9.02 -8.82
CA SER A 309 -27.69 8.08 -7.70
C SER A 309 -28.04 6.66 -8.16
N ARG A 310 -27.24 5.70 -7.69
CA ARG A 310 -27.38 4.25 -7.94
C ARG A 310 -28.46 3.61 -7.03
N LEU A 311 -29.21 4.43 -6.32
CA LEU A 311 -30.44 4.10 -5.57
C LEU A 311 -31.45 5.25 -5.60
N ARG A 312 -32.71 4.97 -5.26
CA ARG A 312 -33.82 5.95 -5.20
C ARG A 312 -34.65 5.74 -3.96
N ILE A 313 -35.34 6.80 -3.52
CA ILE A 313 -36.43 6.69 -2.56
C ILE A 313 -37.73 7.02 -3.30
N ASP A 314 -38.60 6.03 -3.44
CA ASP A 314 -39.98 6.22 -3.86
C ASP A 314 -40.78 6.75 -2.65
N PRO A 315 -41.42 7.93 -2.75
CA PRO A 315 -42.20 8.53 -1.67
C PRO A 315 -43.43 7.70 -1.27
N GLY A 316 -43.84 6.74 -2.11
CA GLY A 316 -45.05 5.97 -1.89
C GLY A 316 -46.32 6.81 -2.02
N VAL A 317 -47.46 6.24 -1.60
CA VAL A 317 -48.79 6.88 -1.70
C VAL A 317 -49.14 7.67 -0.43
N LYS A 318 -48.59 7.28 0.72
CA LYS A 318 -48.83 7.93 2.03
C LYS A 318 -47.50 8.26 2.71
N HIS A 319 -47.50 9.32 3.50
CA HIS A 319 -46.35 9.69 4.34
C HIS A 319 -45.93 8.50 5.22
N GLY A 320 -44.62 8.20 5.24
CA GLY A 320 -44.07 7.06 5.96
C GLY A 320 -44.09 5.72 5.21
N GLN A 321 -44.56 5.69 3.95
CA GLN A 321 -44.51 4.49 3.09
C GLN A 321 -43.37 4.56 2.06
N TYR A 322 -42.23 5.07 2.48
CA TYR A 322 -41.06 5.21 1.62
C TYR A 322 -40.51 3.83 1.21
N LYS A 323 -40.21 3.66 -0.08
CA LYS A 323 -39.51 2.48 -0.58
C LYS A 323 -38.14 2.88 -1.07
N VAL A 324 -37.12 2.24 -0.52
CA VAL A 324 -35.75 2.42 -1.00
C VAL A 324 -35.53 1.42 -2.13
N MET A 325 -35.37 1.93 -3.36
CA MET A 325 -35.04 1.16 -4.54
C MET A 325 -33.52 1.18 -4.71
N PHE A 326 -32.87 0.02 -4.75
CA PHE A 326 -31.42 -0.12 -4.84
C PHE A 326 -31.05 -1.34 -5.69
N CYS A 327 -29.76 -1.51 -5.99
CA CYS A 327 -29.29 -2.69 -6.70
C CYS A 327 -29.43 -3.94 -5.82
N THR A 328 -30.18 -4.94 -6.28
CA THR A 328 -30.39 -6.20 -5.55
C THR A 328 -29.34 -7.27 -5.83
N LEU A 329 -28.34 -6.95 -6.66
CA LEU A 329 -27.31 -7.89 -7.14
C LEU A 329 -27.91 -9.15 -7.79
N CYS A 330 -29.02 -8.98 -8.52
CA CYS A 330 -29.73 -10.08 -9.18
C CYS A 330 -29.06 -10.57 -10.48
N LYS A 331 -27.96 -9.95 -10.91
CA LYS A 331 -27.14 -10.29 -12.10
C LYS A 331 -27.82 -10.17 -13.47
N LYS A 332 -29.11 -9.84 -13.55
CA LYS A 332 -29.83 -9.67 -14.83
C LYS A 332 -29.15 -8.71 -15.82
N CYS A 333 -28.50 -7.66 -15.34
CA CYS A 333 -27.77 -6.71 -16.20
C CYS A 333 -26.49 -7.31 -16.82
N LEU A 334 -25.86 -8.28 -16.15
CA LEU A 334 -24.74 -9.06 -16.70
C LEU A 334 -25.28 -10.04 -17.75
N ASP A 335 -26.37 -10.74 -17.43
CA ASP A 335 -26.95 -11.78 -18.30
C ASP A 335 -27.39 -11.25 -19.68
N VAL A 336 -27.75 -9.96 -19.77
CA VAL A 336 -28.17 -9.32 -21.03
C VAL A 336 -27.06 -8.51 -21.69
N CYS A 337 -25.87 -8.41 -21.10
CA CYS A 337 -24.79 -7.60 -21.66
C CYS A 337 -24.15 -8.31 -22.87
N PRO A 338 -24.26 -7.79 -24.10
CA PRO A 338 -23.83 -8.52 -25.29
C PRO A 338 -22.31 -8.58 -25.47
N THR A 339 -21.57 -7.74 -24.74
CA THR A 339 -20.11 -7.58 -24.83
C THR A 339 -19.41 -7.91 -23.52
N ASP A 340 -20.12 -8.41 -22.50
CA ASP A 340 -19.59 -8.65 -21.15
C ASP A 340 -18.99 -7.39 -20.49
N ALA A 341 -19.39 -6.20 -20.94
CA ALA A 341 -18.97 -4.93 -20.35
C ALA A 341 -19.43 -4.79 -18.89
N LEU A 342 -20.58 -5.37 -18.52
CA LEU A 342 -20.99 -5.52 -17.14
C LEU A 342 -20.63 -6.92 -16.66
N ARG A 343 -19.76 -7.02 -15.66
CA ARG A 343 -19.31 -8.30 -15.11
C ARG A 343 -19.40 -8.35 -13.60
N TRP A 344 -19.28 -9.55 -13.05
CA TRP A 344 -19.23 -9.76 -11.61
C TRP A 344 -17.79 -9.56 -11.13
N HIS A 345 -17.59 -8.63 -10.20
CA HIS A 345 -16.27 -8.44 -9.61
C HIS A 345 -16.06 -9.47 -8.50
N GLY A 346 -15.29 -10.53 -8.80
CA GLY A 346 -15.11 -11.68 -7.91
C GLY A 346 -14.47 -11.35 -6.56
N GLN A 347 -13.84 -10.18 -6.42
CA GLN A 347 -13.41 -9.70 -5.11
C GLN A 347 -14.49 -8.90 -4.42
N SER A 348 -15.18 -7.94 -5.07
CA SER A 348 -16.08 -6.94 -4.44
C SER A 348 -17.56 -7.37 -4.38
N GLY A 349 -17.91 -8.50 -5.00
CA GLY A 349 -19.29 -9.00 -5.04
C GLY A 349 -20.28 -8.01 -5.67
N ALA A 350 -19.76 -7.01 -6.38
CA ALA A 350 -20.50 -5.95 -7.02
C ALA A 350 -20.53 -6.14 -8.54
N VAL A 351 -21.32 -5.30 -9.20
CA VAL A 351 -21.29 -5.17 -10.65
C VAL A 351 -20.17 -4.21 -11.03
N GLU A 352 -19.28 -4.63 -11.92
CA GLU A 352 -18.22 -3.82 -12.48
C GLU A 352 -18.53 -3.50 -13.95
N LEU A 353 -18.36 -2.24 -14.34
CA LEU A 353 -18.47 -1.78 -15.72
C LEU A 353 -17.08 -1.59 -16.33
N LEU A 354 -16.78 -2.37 -17.37
CA LEU A 354 -15.68 -2.13 -18.29
C LEU A 354 -16.15 -1.18 -19.39
N VAL A 355 -15.94 0.11 -19.16
CA VAL A 355 -16.44 1.16 -20.05
C VAL A 355 -15.97 0.99 -21.50
N ASP A 356 -14.73 0.54 -21.70
CA ASP A 356 -14.13 0.30 -23.03
C ASP A 356 -14.80 -0.81 -23.83
N GLN A 357 -15.60 -1.66 -23.18
CA GLN A 357 -16.36 -2.73 -23.83
C GLN A 357 -17.84 -2.38 -23.99
N CYS A 358 -18.28 -1.26 -23.42
CA CYS A 358 -19.67 -0.84 -23.47
C CYS A 358 -20.03 -0.35 -24.88
N THR A 359 -21.23 -0.69 -25.33
CA THR A 359 -21.75 -0.25 -26.64
C THR A 359 -22.95 0.70 -26.52
N ALA A 360 -23.27 1.18 -25.30
CA ALA A 360 -24.46 2.01 -25.04
C ALA A 360 -25.78 1.40 -25.57
N CYS A 361 -25.89 0.07 -25.60
CA CYS A 361 -27.06 -0.64 -26.17
C CYS A 361 -28.34 -0.60 -25.33
N ASP A 362 -28.28 -0.05 -24.10
CA ASP A 362 -29.41 0.16 -23.19
C ASP A 362 -30.05 -1.10 -22.56
N GLU A 363 -29.59 -2.31 -22.89
CA GLU A 363 -30.20 -3.55 -22.38
C GLU A 363 -30.14 -3.67 -20.84
N CYS A 364 -29.05 -3.25 -20.22
CA CYS A 364 -28.88 -3.29 -18.76
C CYS A 364 -29.83 -2.35 -18.00
N VAL A 365 -30.17 -1.20 -18.60
CA VAL A 365 -31.12 -0.23 -18.04
C VAL A 365 -32.53 -0.81 -18.14
N LYS A 366 -32.92 -1.31 -19.32
CA LYS A 366 -34.25 -1.89 -19.59
C LYS A 366 -34.57 -3.09 -18.69
N ILE A 367 -33.58 -3.95 -18.43
CA ILE A 367 -33.80 -5.17 -17.63
C ILE A 367 -33.81 -4.92 -16.12
N CYS A 368 -33.34 -3.75 -15.66
CA CYS A 368 -33.14 -3.48 -14.23
C CYS A 368 -34.46 -3.53 -13.46
N PRO A 369 -34.69 -4.54 -12.60
CA PRO A 369 -36.00 -4.73 -11.96
C PRO A 369 -36.32 -3.64 -10.92
N THR A 370 -35.30 -2.95 -10.42
CA THR A 370 -35.46 -1.84 -9.47
C THR A 370 -35.37 -0.48 -10.13
N GLY A 371 -35.06 -0.41 -11.43
CA GLY A 371 -34.98 0.85 -12.19
C GLY A 371 -33.88 1.80 -11.70
N VAL A 372 -32.83 1.29 -11.06
CA VAL A 372 -31.77 2.13 -10.46
C VAL A 372 -30.54 2.30 -11.37
N ILE A 373 -30.43 1.52 -12.44
CA ILE A 373 -29.41 1.74 -13.47
C ILE A 373 -29.91 2.87 -14.37
N VAL A 374 -29.12 3.93 -14.51
CA VAL A 374 -29.47 5.12 -15.30
C VAL A 374 -28.36 5.48 -16.28
N HIS A 375 -28.67 6.37 -17.21
CA HIS A 375 -27.69 6.92 -18.15
C HIS A 375 -26.84 7.98 -17.45
N SER A 376 -25.53 7.99 -17.73
CA SER A 376 -24.64 9.11 -17.39
C SER A 376 -25.15 10.43 -17.99
N ASP A 377 -24.76 11.57 -17.41
CA ASP A 377 -25.07 12.89 -18.02
C ASP A 377 -24.22 13.14 -19.27
N GLU A 378 -22.96 12.72 -19.20
CA GLU A 378 -21.98 12.93 -20.25
C GLU A 378 -21.49 11.60 -20.81
N GLY A 379 -21.10 11.65 -22.08
CA GLY A 379 -20.38 10.57 -22.75
C GLY A 379 -18.92 10.51 -22.30
N ILE A 380 -18.20 9.51 -22.80
CA ILE A 380 -16.78 9.31 -22.51
C ILE A 380 -16.04 8.79 -23.73
N GLN A 381 -14.81 9.26 -23.94
CA GLN A 381 -13.91 8.68 -24.93
C GLN A 381 -13.28 7.41 -24.36
N ILE A 382 -13.40 6.30 -25.08
CA ILE A 382 -12.85 5.00 -24.67
C ILE A 382 -11.47 4.75 -25.29
N ALA A 383 -10.75 3.77 -24.75
CA ALA A 383 -9.37 3.46 -25.12
C ALA A 383 -9.17 3.11 -26.61
N SER A 384 -10.23 2.68 -27.33
CA SER A 384 -10.19 2.46 -28.78
C SER A 384 -10.08 3.76 -29.59
N GLY A 385 -10.32 4.92 -28.95
CA GLY A 385 -10.40 6.23 -29.59
C GLY A 385 -11.83 6.63 -29.98
N ASP A 386 -12.81 5.73 -29.85
CA ASP A 386 -14.22 6.00 -30.08
C ASP A 386 -14.86 6.76 -28.91
N ASN A 387 -15.98 7.43 -29.17
CA ASN A 387 -16.78 8.10 -28.14
C ASN A 387 -18.05 7.30 -27.85
N LEU A 388 -18.29 7.02 -26.57
CA LEU A 388 -19.58 6.60 -26.07
C LEU A 388 -20.40 7.83 -25.72
N ASP A 389 -21.60 7.94 -26.28
CA ASP A 389 -22.53 9.05 -25.97
C ASP A 389 -23.00 9.04 -24.51
N TRP A 390 -23.04 7.86 -23.89
CA TRP A 390 -23.38 7.65 -22.49
C TRP A 390 -22.91 6.27 -22.02
N TYR A 391 -22.89 6.04 -20.72
CA TYR A 391 -22.61 4.72 -20.13
C TYR A 391 -23.54 4.45 -18.93
N PRO A 392 -23.80 3.17 -18.59
CA PRO A 392 -24.71 2.83 -17.51
C PRO A 392 -24.10 3.11 -16.14
N VAL A 393 -24.82 3.87 -15.34
CA VAL A 393 -24.47 4.15 -13.95
C VAL A 393 -25.06 3.05 -13.09
N VAL A 394 -24.21 2.12 -12.68
CA VAL A 394 -24.58 0.93 -11.91
C VAL A 394 -23.98 0.98 -10.50
N CYS A 395 -24.67 0.38 -9.53
CA CYS A 395 -24.14 0.23 -8.17
C CYS A 395 -22.97 -0.75 -8.18
N ASP A 396 -21.80 -0.24 -7.80
CA ASP A 396 -20.53 -0.94 -7.59
C ASP A 396 -20.27 -1.24 -6.10
N LEU A 397 -21.31 -1.05 -5.26
CA LEU A 397 -21.25 -1.12 -3.80
C LEU A 397 -20.21 -0.20 -3.17
N CYS A 398 -19.80 0.88 -3.86
CA CYS A 398 -18.74 1.80 -3.42
C CYS A 398 -17.45 1.04 -3.09
N ALA A 399 -17.08 0.08 -3.95
CA ALA A 399 -15.97 -0.85 -3.71
C ALA A 399 -16.04 -1.58 -2.36
N GLY A 400 -17.27 -1.76 -1.85
CA GLY A 400 -17.55 -2.44 -0.60
C GLY A 400 -17.83 -1.54 0.61
N GLU A 401 -17.80 -0.22 0.45
CA GLU A 401 -18.21 0.73 1.49
C GLU A 401 -19.46 1.50 1.10
N PRO A 402 -20.66 0.87 1.02
CA PRO A 402 -21.82 1.57 0.50
C PRO A 402 -22.14 2.80 1.34
N GLU A 403 -21.79 3.98 0.82
CA GLU A 403 -21.99 5.23 1.56
C GLU A 403 -23.47 5.48 1.85
N CYS A 404 -24.34 4.98 0.98
CA CYS A 404 -25.77 4.98 1.20
C CYS A 404 -26.20 4.31 2.51
N ALA A 405 -25.48 3.28 2.97
CA ALA A 405 -25.70 2.60 4.23
C ALA A 405 -25.00 3.31 5.40
N ILE A 406 -23.76 3.77 5.20
CA ILE A 406 -22.96 4.46 6.22
C ILE A 406 -23.64 5.77 6.66
N ILE A 407 -24.12 6.57 5.72
CA ILE A 407 -24.76 7.86 6.01
C ILE A 407 -26.17 7.72 6.61
N CYS A 408 -26.78 6.54 6.60
CA CYS A 408 -28.20 6.39 6.95
C CYS A 408 -28.45 6.56 8.46
N PRO A 409 -29.04 7.69 8.92
CA PRO A 409 -29.09 8.00 10.35
C PRO A 409 -30.03 7.07 11.14
N THR A 410 -31.00 6.45 10.46
CA THR A 410 -31.95 5.53 11.07
C THR A 410 -31.58 4.06 10.89
N GLY A 411 -30.53 3.76 10.11
CA GLY A 411 -30.22 2.40 9.67
C GLY A 411 -31.35 1.77 8.84
N ALA A 412 -32.10 2.60 8.10
CA ALA A 412 -33.16 2.14 7.20
C ALA A 412 -32.60 1.39 6.00
N ILE A 413 -31.47 1.80 5.46
CA ILE A 413 -30.66 1.01 4.54
C ILE A 413 -29.37 0.64 5.29
N PHE A 414 -28.95 -0.61 5.16
CA PHE A 414 -27.81 -1.15 5.90
C PHE A 414 -27.17 -2.29 5.12
N VAL A 415 -25.93 -2.62 5.50
CA VAL A 415 -25.23 -3.79 5.00
C VAL A 415 -25.62 -5.01 5.82
N ALA A 416 -26.02 -6.09 5.17
CA ALA A 416 -26.20 -7.39 5.79
C ALA A 416 -25.22 -8.41 5.22
N GLU A 417 -24.61 -9.18 6.12
CA GLU A 417 -23.86 -10.38 5.79
C GLU A 417 -24.84 -11.47 5.32
N ARG A 418 -24.45 -12.22 4.28
CA ARG A 418 -25.12 -13.49 3.98
C ARG A 418 -24.71 -14.47 5.09
N LYS A 419 -25.58 -14.70 6.08
CA LYS A 419 -25.45 -15.93 6.89
C LYS A 419 -25.34 -17.08 5.90
N GLU A 420 -24.27 -17.85 6.00
CA GLU A 420 -24.20 -19.16 5.35
C GLU A 420 -25.52 -19.86 5.63
N LEU A 421 -26.29 -20.12 4.57
CA LEU A 421 -27.35 -21.10 4.67
C LEU A 421 -26.61 -22.42 4.90
N ALA A 422 -26.50 -22.80 6.17
CA ALA A 422 -26.08 -24.12 6.59
C ALA A 422 -26.98 -25.20 5.97
#